data_AF-A0A930WBM8-F1
#
_entry.id   AF-A0A930WBM8-F1
#
_cell.length_a   1.000
_cell.length_b   1.000
_cell.length_c   1.000
_cell.angle_alpha   90.00
_cell.angle_beta   90.00
_cell.angle_gamma   90.00
#
_symmetry.space_group_name_H-M   'P 1'
#
loop_
_entity.id
_entity.type
_entity.pdbx_description
1 polymer ?
#
loop_
_entity_poly.entity_id
_entity_poly.type
_entity_poly.pdbx_seq_one_letter_code
_entity_poly.pdbx_strand_id
1 'polypeptide(L)' 'KSSAHLSERENELLYLVAEGFNNKEISEKMYLSEGTVRNYLSALLEKLELRDRTQLAVYYYKEL' A
#
# COMPACT_ATOMS: atom_id res chain seq x y z
N LYS A 1 16.15 2.19 11.87
CA LYS A 1 14.85 2.22 11.17
C LYS A 1 15.15 2.54 9.72
N SER A 2 15.14 1.53 8.87
CA SER A 2 15.43 1.71 7.44
C SER A 2 14.24 2.46 6.86
N SER A 3 14.42 3.73 6.55
CA SER A 3 13.50 4.50 5.73
C SER A 3 13.40 3.80 4.37
N ALA A 4 12.49 2.85 4.24
CA ALA A 4 12.27 2.13 3.00
C ALA A 4 11.90 3.18 1.95
N HIS A 5 12.79 3.41 0.97
CA HIS A 5 12.49 4.28 -0.15
C HIS A 5 11.40 3.58 -0.99
N LEU A 6 10.17 3.94 -0.67
CA LEU A 6 9.00 3.61 -1.47
C LEU A 6 9.03 4.46 -2.73
N SER A 7 8.77 3.82 -3.86
CA SER A 7 8.49 4.51 -5.12
C SER A 7 7.22 5.36 -4.98
N GLU A 8 7.03 6.30 -5.91
CA GLU A 8 5.81 7.12 -5.94
C GLU A 8 4.53 6.26 -6.00
N ARG A 9 4.55 5.16 -6.76
CA ARG A 9 3.42 4.23 -6.86
C ARG A 9 3.17 3.45 -5.57
N GLU A 10 4.22 3.05 -4.87
CA GLU A 10 4.09 2.39 -3.56
C GLU A 10 3.56 3.36 -2.51
N ASN A 11 4.00 4.61 -2.52
CA ASN A 11 3.48 5.66 -1.64
C ASN A 11 2.01 5.99 -1.96
N GLU A 12 1.64 6.07 -3.23
CA GLU A 12 0.26 6.27 -3.67
C GLU A 12 -0.64 5.12 -3.17
N LEU A 13 -0.19 3.87 -3.35
CA LEU A 13 -0.92 2.70 -2.83
C LEU A 13 -1.03 2.72 -1.30
N LEU A 14 0.06 3.01 -0.59
CA LEU A 14 0.09 3.09 0.86
C LEU A 14 -0.90 4.13 1.39
N TYR A 15 -0.92 5.32 0.77
CA TYR A 15 -1.86 6.38 1.09
C TYR A 15 -3.31 5.92 0.90
N LEU A 16 -3.65 5.35 -0.25
CA LEU A 16 -5.02 4.89 -0.51
C LEU A 16 -5.45 3.76 0.44
N VAL A 17 -4.52 2.90 0.86
CA VAL A 17 -4.79 1.88 1.88
C VAL A 17 -5.07 2.53 3.23
N ALA A 18 -4.30 3.53 3.63
CA ALA A 18 -4.48 4.26 4.89
C ALA A 18 -5.83 4.99 4.93
N GLU A 19 -6.26 5.54 3.81
CA GLU A 19 -7.59 6.16 3.63
C GLU A 19 -8.75 5.15 3.63
N GLY A 20 -8.46 3.85 3.71
CA GLY A 20 -9.48 2.79 3.84
C GLY A 20 -10.10 2.31 2.53
N PHE A 21 -9.57 2.72 1.38
CA PHE A 21 -10.03 2.21 0.08
C PHE A 21 -9.77 0.70 -0.01
N ASN A 22 -10.64 -0.03 -0.71
CA ASN A 22 -10.47 -1.45 -1.01
C ASN A 22 -9.76 -1.68 -2.37
N ASN A 23 -9.44 -2.93 -2.72
CA ASN A 23 -8.68 -3.23 -3.95
C ASN A 23 -9.36 -2.75 -5.23
N LYS A 24 -10.69 -2.82 -5.29
CA LYS A 24 -11.48 -2.36 -6.43
C LYS A 24 -11.38 -0.84 -6.58
N GLU A 25 -11.61 -0.10 -5.50
CA GLU A 25 -11.53 1.37 -5.50
C GLU A 25 -10.12 1.86 -5.83
N ILE A 26 -9.09 1.18 -5.30
CA ILE A 26 -7.70 1.49 -5.63
C ILE A 26 -7.41 1.20 -7.10
N SER A 27 -7.94 0.10 -7.64
CA SER A 27 -7.75 -0.25 -9.05
C SER A 27 -8.31 0.83 -9.98
N GLU A 28 -9.48 1.39 -9.63
CA GLU A 28 -10.10 2.49 -10.37
C GLU A 28 -9.28 3.78 -10.26
N LYS A 29 -8.77 4.12 -9.07
CA LYS A 29 -7.97 5.34 -8.84
C LYS A 29 -6.60 5.30 -9.49
N MET A 30 -5.93 4.15 -9.47
CA MET A 30 -4.58 3.97 -10.02
C MET A 30 -4.59 3.54 -11.49
N TYR A 31 -5.77 3.32 -12.09
CA TYR A 31 -5.94 2.78 -13.45
C TYR A 31 -5.24 1.42 -13.64
N LEU A 32 -5.40 0.54 -12.67
CA LEU A 32 -4.82 -0.81 -12.62
C LEU A 32 -5.91 -1.88 -12.60
N SER A 33 -5.53 -3.15 -12.80
CA SER A 33 -6.42 -4.26 -12.48
C SER A 33 -6.40 -4.57 -10.98
N GLU A 34 -7.50 -5.10 -10.43
CA GLU A 34 -7.53 -5.57 -9.03
C GLU A 34 -6.45 -6.63 -8.73
N GLY A 35 -6.09 -7.46 -9.72
CA GLY A 35 -4.98 -8.41 -9.61
C GLY A 35 -3.64 -7.72 -9.44
N THR A 36 -3.40 -6.65 -10.20
CA THR A 36 -2.18 -5.83 -10.09
C THR A 36 -2.10 -5.14 -8.73
N VAL A 37 -3.21 -4.59 -8.23
CA VAL A 37 -3.28 -3.97 -6.90
C VAL A 37 -2.94 -4.99 -5.80
N ARG A 38 -3.49 -6.22 -5.89
CA ARG A 38 -3.14 -7.30 -4.95
C ARG A 38 -1.64 -7.62 -4.98
N ASN A 39 -1.03 -7.70 -6.17
CA ASN A 39 0.40 -7.97 -6.30
C ASN A 39 1.23 -6.83 -5.68
N TYR A 40 0.84 -5.57 -5.90
CA TYR A 40 1.54 -4.44 -5.31
C TYR A 40 1.41 -4.43 -3.79
N LEU A 41 0.21 -4.74 -3.25
CA LEU A 41 0.01 -4.90 -1.81
C LEU A 41 0.91 -5.98 -1.23
N SER A 42 0.96 -7.16 -1.84
CA SER A 42 1.82 -8.25 -1.38
C SER A 42 3.30 -7.85 -1.37
N ALA A 43 3.79 -7.23 -2.45
CA ALA A 43 5.17 -6.77 -2.54
C ALA A 43 5.48 -5.67 -1.52
N LEU A 44 4.55 -4.75 -1.28
CA LEU A 44 4.71 -3.67 -0.32
C LEU A 44 4.71 -4.18 1.12
N LEU A 45 3.84 -5.14 1.45
CA LEU A 45 3.83 -5.82 2.76
C LEU A 45 5.15 -6.56 2.99
N GLU A 46 5.65 -7.28 1.99
CA GLU A 46 6.95 -7.98 2.09
C GLU A 46 8.11 -6.99 2.29
N LYS A 47 8.15 -5.92 1.48
CA LYS A 47 9.19 -4.88 1.55
C LYS A 47 9.23 -4.15 2.90
N LEU A 48 8.07 -3.98 3.53
CA LEU A 48 7.93 -3.31 4.84
C LEU A 48 7.91 -4.29 6.03
N GLU A 49 8.06 -5.59 5.76
CA GLU A 49 7.98 -6.67 6.77
C GLU A 49 6.65 -6.65 7.57
N LEU A 50 5.55 -6.33 6.90
CA LEU A 50 4.21 -6.24 7.47
C LEU A 50 3.37 -7.47 7.11
N ARG A 51 2.41 -7.81 7.97
CA ARG A 51 1.62 -9.05 7.84
C ARG A 51 0.32 -8.85 7.09
N ASP A 52 -0.28 -7.67 7.20
CA ASP A 52 -1.62 -7.42 6.69
C ASP A 52 -1.85 -5.94 6.36
N ARG A 53 -2.95 -5.70 5.64
CA ARG A 53 -3.39 -4.37 5.21
C ARG A 53 -3.60 -3.42 6.39
N THR A 54 -4.07 -3.91 7.54
CA THR A 54 -4.30 -3.07 8.71
C THR A 54 -2.98 -2.54 9.26
N GLN A 55 -1.95 -3.39 9.33
CA GLN A 55 -0.60 -2.96 9.68
C GLN A 55 -0.06 -1.94 8.68
N LEU A 56 -0.34 -2.12 7.38
CA LEU A 56 0.06 -1.18 6.33
C LEU A 56 -0.58 0.20 6.50
N ALA A 57 -1.88 0.25 6.80
CA ALA A 57 -2.59 1.50 7.12
C ALA A 57 -2.02 2.18 8.36
N VAL A 58 -1.77 1.42 9.44
CA VAL A 58 -1.16 1.96 10.67
C VAL A 58 0.28 2.41 10.45
N TYR A 59 1.05 1.73 9.59
CA TYR A 59 2.42 2.09 9.25
C TYR A 59 2.49 3.51 8.66
N TYR A 60 1.58 3.83 7.73
CA TYR A 60 1.49 5.17 7.14
C TYR A 60 1.39 6.29 8.19
N TYR A 61 0.49 6.14 9.17
CA TYR A 61 0.30 7.15 10.22
C TYR A 61 1.42 7.18 11.28
N LYS A 62 2.25 6.14 11.39
CA LYS A 62 3.38 6.10 12.33
C LYS A 62 4.67 6.70 11.78
N GLU A 63 4.81 6.77 10.47
CA GLU A 63 5.99 7.30 9.78
C GLU A 63 5.75 8.71 9.19
N LEU A 64 4.53 9.26 9.38
CA LEU A 64 4.22 10.71 9.30
C LEU A 64 4.76 11.44 10.55
#